data_AF-A0A2V7C715-F1
#
_entry.id   AF-A0A2V7C715-F1
#
_cell.length_a   1.000
_cell.length_b   1.000
_cell.length_c   1.000
_cell.angle_alpha   90.00
_cell.angle_beta   90.00
_cell.angle_gamma   90.00
#
_symmetry.space_group_name_H-M   'P 1'
#
loop_
_entity.id
_entity.type
_entity.pdbx_description
1 polymer ?
#
loop_
_entity_poly.entity_id
_entity_poly.type
_entity_poly.pdbx_seq_one_letter_code
_entity_poly.pdbx_strand_id
1 'polypeptide(L)'
;MMRLQRRASLLATLSLLTSTATAYAEGAWVLWEHSYEVWVDSNKENHRRDGYWKKVTATAAKSDCDDRTVREARAEYYTLTGKGVGATLAGSEVGFDQRNTRYKHGYRSFECWPDTVDPRGVKGRAR
;
A
#
# COMPACT_ATOMS: atom_id res chain seq x y z
N MET A 1 53.41 21.39 -9.44
CA MET A 1 52.42 21.37 -8.33
C MET A 1 50.96 21.48 -8.78
N MET A 2 50.61 22.22 -9.85
CA MET A 2 49.22 22.35 -10.34
C MET A 2 48.53 21.03 -10.77
N ARG A 3 49.30 20.00 -11.18
CA ARG A 3 48.74 18.70 -11.60
C ARG A 3 48.16 17.88 -10.45
N LEU A 4 48.69 18.03 -9.23
CA LEU A 4 48.15 17.34 -8.05
C LEU A 4 46.84 17.97 -7.57
N GLN A 5 46.74 19.30 -7.58
CA GLN A 5 45.54 20.03 -7.18
C GLN A 5 44.34 19.71 -8.07
N ARG A 6 44.54 19.58 -9.39
CA ARG A 6 43.47 19.18 -10.33
C ARG A 6 42.96 17.75 -10.07
N ARG A 7 43.83 16.82 -9.70
CA ARG A 7 43.45 15.43 -9.38
C ARG A 7 42.70 15.32 -8.07
N ALA A 8 43.12 16.06 -7.04
CA ALA A 8 42.42 16.11 -5.76
C ALA A 8 41.00 16.71 -5.90
N SER A 9 40.86 17.74 -6.74
CA SER A 9 39.55 18.36 -7.01
C SER A 9 38.63 17.44 -7.81
N LEU A 10 39.15 16.72 -8.82
CA LEU A 10 38.40 15.69 -9.57
C LEU A 10 37.96 14.52 -8.68
N LEU A 11 38.82 14.08 -7.76
CA LEU A 11 38.47 13.02 -6.82
C LEU A 11 37.42 13.51 -5.81
N ALA A 12 37.52 14.76 -5.34
CA ALA A 12 36.53 15.34 -4.45
C ALA A 12 35.15 15.49 -5.13
N THR A 13 35.10 15.94 -6.38
CA THR A 13 33.83 16.02 -7.12
C THR A 13 33.27 14.64 -7.45
N LEU A 14 34.11 13.66 -7.81
CA LEU A 14 33.66 12.27 -7.98
C LEU A 14 33.11 11.68 -6.68
N SER A 15 33.77 11.92 -5.54
CA SER A 15 33.28 11.47 -4.23
C SER A 15 31.96 12.13 -3.86
N LEU A 16 31.78 13.43 -4.12
CA LEU A 16 30.49 14.10 -3.92
C LEU A 16 29.40 13.55 -4.85
N LEU A 17 29.70 13.24 -6.12
CA LEU A 17 28.74 12.63 -7.06
C LEU A 17 28.42 11.17 -6.72
N THR A 18 29.35 10.42 -6.13
CA THR A 18 29.07 9.06 -5.66
C THR A 18 28.33 9.06 -4.32
N SER A 19 28.54 10.05 -3.44
CA SER A 19 27.77 10.21 -2.20
C SER A 19 26.29 10.54 -2.42
N THR A 20 25.90 11.13 -3.56
CA THR A 20 24.48 11.27 -3.93
C THR A 20 23.88 10.00 -4.53
N ALA A 21 24.70 9.06 -5.01
CA ALA A 21 24.23 7.80 -5.60
C ALA A 21 24.01 6.67 -4.56
N THR A 22 24.57 6.77 -3.35
CA THR A 22 24.51 5.71 -2.33
C THR A 22 23.39 5.84 -1.30
N ALA A 23 22.39 6.70 -1.52
CA ALA A 23 21.20 6.79 -0.67
C ALA A 23 19.96 6.06 -1.25
N TYR A 24 20.04 5.47 -2.44
CA TYR A 24 18.96 4.62 -2.99
C TYR A 24 19.13 3.16 -2.59
N ALA A 25 19.22 2.92 -1.28
CA ALA A 25 18.81 1.65 -0.69
C ALA A 25 17.46 1.85 0.02
N GLU A 26 16.56 2.62 -0.59
CA GLU A 26 15.16 2.59 -0.20
C GLU A 26 14.62 1.23 -0.66
N GLY A 27 14.37 0.34 0.29
CA GLY A 27 13.80 -0.98 0.01
C GLY A 27 12.53 -0.88 -0.83
N ALA A 28 12.23 -1.90 -1.63
CA ALA A 28 11.04 -1.86 -2.47
C ALA A 28 9.79 -1.70 -1.59
N TRP A 29 8.81 -0.90 -2.04
CA TRP A 29 7.54 -0.71 -1.36
C TRP A 29 6.48 -1.52 -2.07
N VAL A 30 5.72 -2.31 -1.32
CA VAL A 30 4.68 -3.19 -1.85
C VAL A 30 3.32 -2.60 -1.50
N LEU A 31 2.50 -2.39 -2.53
CA LEU A 31 1.10 -2.07 -2.38
C LEU A 31 0.32 -3.35 -2.11
N TRP A 32 -0.43 -3.34 -1.02
CA TRP A 32 -1.31 -4.42 -0.59
C TRP A 32 -2.77 -4.00 -0.70
N GLU A 33 -3.62 -4.92 -1.14
CA GLU A 33 -5.06 -4.87 -1.02
C GLU A 33 -5.45 -5.73 0.19
N HIS A 34 -6.17 -5.14 1.14
CA HIS A 34 -6.74 -5.83 2.28
C HIS A 34 -8.26 -5.83 2.17
N SER A 35 -8.85 -7.01 2.06
CA SER A 35 -10.29 -7.19 2.09
C SER A 35 -10.75 -7.60 3.49
N TYR A 36 -11.78 -6.93 4.01
CA TYR A 36 -12.39 -7.27 5.28
C TYR A 36 -13.90 -7.00 5.26
N GLU A 37 -14.61 -7.50 6.27
CA GLU A 37 -16.05 -7.38 6.39
C GLU A 37 -16.40 -6.80 7.75
N VAL A 38 -17.33 -5.86 7.79
CA VAL A 38 -17.87 -5.32 9.04
C VAL A 38 -19.34 -5.68 9.11
N TRP A 39 -19.72 -6.29 10.22
CA TRP A 39 -21.11 -6.57 10.52
C TRP A 39 -21.65 -5.50 11.44
N VAL A 40 -22.70 -4.83 10.98
CA VAL A 40 -23.35 -3.74 11.69
C VAL A 40 -24.74 -4.23 12.10
N ASP A 41 -24.84 -4.78 13.31
CA ASP A 41 -26.11 -5.15 13.94
C ASP A 41 -26.40 -4.08 15.01
N SER A 42 -27.57 -3.44 14.95
CA SER A 42 -27.94 -2.40 15.92
C SER A 42 -27.99 -2.89 17.37
N ASN A 43 -28.06 -4.21 17.57
CA ASN A 43 -28.20 -4.83 18.88
C ASN A 43 -26.90 -5.49 19.38
N LYS A 44 -25.81 -5.43 18.61
CA LYS A 44 -24.52 -6.05 18.98
C LYS A 44 -23.36 -5.12 18.67
N GLU A 45 -22.23 -5.37 19.32
CA GLU A 45 -20.99 -4.71 18.95
C GLU A 45 -20.62 -5.07 17.51
N ASN A 46 -20.15 -4.08 16.75
CA ASN A 46 -19.71 -4.29 15.38
C ASN A 46 -18.52 -5.25 15.37
N HIS A 47 -18.67 -6.40 14.71
CA HIS A 47 -17.54 -7.33 14.55
C HIS A 47 -16.92 -7.19 13.16
N ARG A 48 -15.60 -7.01 13.16
CA ARG A 48 -14.76 -7.01 11.96
C ARG A 48 -14.24 -8.43 11.72
N ARG A 49 -14.33 -8.89 10.48
CA ARG A 49 -13.71 -10.12 10.03
C ARG A 49 -12.73 -9.79 8.92
N ASP A 50 -11.44 -10.02 9.17
CA ASP A 50 -10.43 -9.89 8.12
C ASP A 50 -10.58 -11.03 7.10
N GLY A 51 -10.51 -10.65 5.83
CA GLY A 51 -10.63 -11.54 4.69
C GLY A 51 -9.26 -11.91 4.17
N TYR A 52 -8.92 -11.39 2.99
CA TYR A 52 -7.65 -11.70 2.33
C TYR A 52 -6.75 -10.47 2.23
N TRP A 53 -5.47 -10.76 2.10
CA TRP A 53 -4.44 -9.79 1.72
C TRP A 53 -3.84 -10.21 0.39
N LYS A 54 -3.67 -9.26 -0.52
CA LYS A 54 -3.14 -9.49 -1.87
C LYS A 54 -2.08 -8.44 -2.21
N LYS A 55 -0.93 -8.87 -2.71
CA LYS A 55 0.05 -7.96 -3.31
C LYS A 55 -0.48 -7.45 -4.64
N VAL A 56 -0.57 -6.13 -4.79
CA VAL A 56 -1.03 -5.47 -6.02
C VAL A 56 0.15 -5.17 -6.93
N THR A 57 1.17 -4.48 -6.40
CA THR A 57 2.38 -4.10 -7.14
C THR A 57 3.52 -3.77 -6.17
N ALA A 58 4.75 -3.69 -6.68
CA ALA A 58 5.89 -3.14 -5.97
C ALA A 58 6.44 -1.89 -6.70
N THR A 59 6.98 -0.93 -5.94
CA THR A 59 7.64 0.29 -6.43
C THR A 59 8.98 0.48 -5.72
N ALA A 60 9.87 1.28 -6.31
CA ALA A 60 11.14 1.60 -5.67
C ALA A 60 10.98 2.67 -4.57
N ALA A 61 10.14 3.67 -4.79
CA ALA A 61 9.90 4.76 -3.85
C ALA A 61 8.59 4.58 -3.08
N LYS A 62 8.57 5.04 -1.82
CA LYS A 62 7.36 5.08 -0.99
C LYS A 62 6.29 5.98 -1.60
N SER A 63 6.67 7.15 -2.09
CA SER A 63 5.76 8.13 -2.70
C SER A 63 4.99 7.53 -3.86
N ASP A 64 5.66 6.75 -4.72
CA ASP A 64 5.03 6.09 -5.87
C ASP A 64 4.01 5.02 -5.42
N CYS A 65 4.30 4.33 -4.32
CA CYS A 65 3.37 3.39 -3.72
C CYS A 65 2.16 4.12 -3.13
N ASP A 66 2.40 5.16 -2.31
CA ASP A 66 1.36 5.94 -1.65
C ASP A 66 0.40 6.55 -2.69
N ASP A 67 0.92 7.12 -3.78
CA ASP A 67 0.13 7.66 -4.90
C ASP A 67 -0.75 6.60 -5.59
N ARG A 68 -0.35 5.32 -5.53
CA ARG A 68 -1.15 4.21 -6.07
C ARG A 68 -2.29 3.82 -5.14
N THR A 69 -2.18 3.98 -3.83
CA THR A 69 -3.24 3.54 -2.87
C THR A 69 -4.62 4.10 -3.24
N VAL A 70 -4.73 5.42 -3.39
CA VAL A 70 -5.98 6.12 -3.75
C VAL A 70 -6.40 5.80 -5.18
N ARG A 71 -5.44 5.61 -6.10
CA ARG A 71 -5.72 5.28 -7.50
C ARG A 71 -6.38 3.91 -7.63
N GLU A 72 -5.86 2.89 -6.95
CA GLU A 72 -6.42 1.54 -6.96
C GLU A 72 -7.78 1.50 -6.24
N ALA A 73 -7.91 2.21 -5.11
CA ALA A 73 -9.20 2.36 -4.42
C ALA A 73 -10.26 2.99 -5.35
N ARG A 74 -9.90 4.03 -6.09
CA ARG A 74 -10.83 4.66 -7.05
C ARG A 74 -11.19 3.72 -8.21
N ALA A 75 -10.23 2.97 -8.74
CA ALA A 75 -10.50 1.98 -9.79
C ALA A 75 -11.46 0.89 -9.33
N GLU A 76 -11.29 0.41 -8.09
CA GLU A 76 -12.17 -0.57 -7.48
C GLU A 76 -13.58 -0.01 -7.26
N TYR A 77 -13.69 1.23 -6.75
CA TYR A 77 -14.96 1.94 -6.61
C TYR A 77 -15.72 2.03 -7.94
N TYR A 78 -15.05 2.41 -9.03
CA TYR A 78 -15.69 2.46 -10.36
C TYR A 78 -16.08 1.08 -10.88
N THR A 79 -15.28 0.05 -10.58
CA THR A 79 -15.60 -1.33 -10.94
C THR A 79 -16.87 -1.83 -10.22
N LEU A 80 -17.03 -1.50 -8.95
CA LEU A 80 -18.20 -1.89 -8.15
C LEU A 80 -19.46 -1.13 -8.58
N THR A 81 -19.37 0.19 -8.69
CA THR A 81 -20.50 1.03 -9.11
C THR A 81 -20.93 0.74 -10.55
N GLY A 82 -19.98 0.47 -11.45
CA GLY A 82 -20.27 0.02 -12.82
C GLY A 82 -21.01 -1.32 -12.89
N LYS A 83 -20.96 -2.13 -11.83
CA LYS A 83 -21.74 -3.38 -11.67
C LYS A 83 -23.07 -3.17 -10.92
N GLY A 84 -23.43 -1.92 -10.60
CA GLY A 84 -24.64 -1.58 -9.83
C GLY A 84 -24.53 -1.90 -8.33
N VAL A 85 -23.32 -2.06 -7.79
CA VAL A 85 -23.11 -2.27 -6.35
C VAL A 85 -23.02 -0.91 -5.65
N GLY A 86 -23.78 -0.75 -4.57
CA GLY A 86 -23.66 0.41 -3.68
C GLY A 86 -22.27 0.43 -3.06
N ALA A 87 -21.52 1.51 -3.27
CA ALA A 87 -20.15 1.65 -2.79
C ALA A 87 -19.85 3.08 -2.33
N THR A 88 -18.90 3.19 -1.42
CA THR A 88 -18.33 4.44 -0.91
C THR A 88 -16.83 4.44 -1.10
N LEU A 89 -16.24 5.62 -1.25
CA LEU A 89 -14.79 5.80 -1.41
C LEU A 89 -14.31 6.82 -0.37
N ALA A 90 -13.36 6.42 0.47
CA ALA A 90 -12.74 7.25 1.48
C ALA A 90 -11.21 7.11 1.41
N GLY A 91 -10.55 8.02 0.71
CA GLY A 91 -9.09 7.96 0.51
C GLY A 91 -8.68 6.68 -0.24
N SER A 92 -7.92 5.83 0.45
CA SER A 92 -7.45 4.54 -0.08
C SER A 92 -8.35 3.35 0.31
N GLU A 93 -9.55 3.60 0.83
CA GLU A 93 -10.49 2.57 1.23
C GLU A 93 -11.82 2.66 0.46
N VAL A 94 -12.35 1.49 0.09
CA VAL A 94 -13.65 1.33 -0.58
C VAL A 94 -14.55 0.48 0.30
N GLY A 95 -15.68 1.05 0.73
CA GLY A 95 -16.76 0.31 1.35
C GLY A 95 -17.82 -0.08 0.31
N PHE A 96 -18.46 -1.23 0.45
CA PHE A 96 -19.51 -1.67 -0.48
C PHE A 96 -20.53 -2.61 0.15
N ASP A 97 -21.74 -2.57 -0.40
CA ASP A 97 -22.83 -3.44 0.02
C ASP A 97 -22.58 -4.86 -0.45
N GLN A 98 -22.70 -5.83 0.47
CA GLN A 98 -22.69 -7.23 0.10
C GLN A 98 -24.08 -7.69 -0.35
N ARG A 99 -24.11 -8.53 -1.38
CA ARG A 99 -25.35 -9.13 -1.87
C ARG A 99 -26.00 -9.96 -0.75
N ASN A 100 -27.31 -9.76 -0.57
CA ASN A 100 -28.18 -10.54 0.32
C ASN A 100 -27.94 -10.38 1.84
N THR A 101 -27.27 -9.32 2.28
CA THR A 101 -27.04 -9.08 3.71
C THR A 101 -27.25 -7.60 4.05
N ARG A 102 -28.33 -7.28 4.79
CA ARG A 102 -28.60 -5.91 5.25
C ARG A 102 -27.55 -5.40 6.26
N TYR A 103 -26.92 -6.31 7.01
CA TYR A 103 -26.08 -6.01 8.16
C TYR A 103 -24.60 -6.24 7.92
N LYS A 104 -24.17 -6.37 6.67
CA LYS A 104 -22.79 -6.74 6.33
C LYS A 104 -22.27 -5.87 5.19
N HIS A 105 -21.24 -5.11 5.49
CA HIS A 105 -20.53 -4.27 4.54
C HIS A 105 -19.16 -4.87 4.25
N GLY A 106 -18.80 -4.93 2.97
CA GLY A 106 -17.46 -5.31 2.52
C GLY A 106 -16.58 -4.08 2.42
N TYR A 107 -15.30 -4.25 2.70
CA TYR A 107 -14.30 -3.22 2.57
C TYR A 107 -13.08 -3.75 1.82
N ARG A 108 -12.44 -2.86 1.07
CA ARG A 108 -11.12 -3.02 0.46
C ARG A 108 -10.27 -1.80 0.81
N SER A 109 -9.22 -1.98 1.61
CA SER A 109 -8.21 -0.93 1.85
C SER A 109 -6.94 -1.21 1.04
N PHE A 110 -6.30 -0.14 0.58
CA PHE A 110 -5.05 -0.19 -0.16
C PHE A 110 -3.95 0.47 0.65
N GLU A 111 -2.91 -0.30 0.98
CA GLU A 111 -1.89 0.10 1.95
C GLU A 111 -0.48 -0.23 1.46
N CYS A 112 0.45 0.68 1.71
CA CYS A 112 1.86 0.52 1.33
C CYS A 112 2.70 0.06 2.50
N TRP A 113 3.43 -1.03 2.29
CA TRP A 113 4.33 -1.61 3.27
C TRP A 113 5.71 -1.80 2.64
N PRO A 114 6.82 -1.66 3.40
CA PRO A 114 8.12 -2.09 2.93
C PRO A 114 8.06 -3.58 2.50
N ASP A 115 8.81 -3.97 1.49
CA ASP A 115 8.88 -5.35 0.99
C ASP A 115 9.31 -6.38 2.05
N THR A 116 10.07 -5.92 3.04
CA THR A 116 10.48 -6.67 4.23
C THR A 116 9.36 -6.89 5.24
N VAL A 117 8.22 -6.20 5.12
CA VAL A 117 7.08 -6.33 6.04
C VAL A 117 5.91 -7.02 5.34
N ASP A 118 5.44 -8.12 5.94
CA ASP A 118 4.23 -8.82 5.52
C ASP A 118 3.06 -8.46 6.46
N PRO A 119 2.08 -7.65 6.01
CA PRO A 119 0.97 -7.19 6.86
C PRO A 119 -0.01 -8.31 7.23
N ARG A 120 0.11 -9.50 6.62
CA ARG A 120 -0.67 -10.69 6.99
C ARG A 120 -0.31 -11.22 8.38
N GLY A 121 0.78 -10.70 8.98
CA GLY A 121 1.38 -11.22 10.19
C GLY A 121 2.05 -12.57 9.97
N VAL A 122 2.79 -13.03 10.98
CA VAL A 122 3.21 -14.43 11.04
C VAL A 122 1.94 -15.29 11.12
N LYS A 123 1.68 -16.12 10.11
CA LYS A 123 0.67 -17.20 10.19
C LYS A 123 1.11 -18.18 11.30
N GLY A 124 0.79 -17.84 12.54
CA GLY A 124 1.07 -18.63 13.73
C GLY A 124 0.02 -19.72 13.88
N ARG A 125 0.49 -20.96 13.79
CA ARG A 125 -0.18 -22.24 14.03
C ARG A 125 -1.38 -22.15 14.99
N ALA A 126 -2.53 -22.66 14.53
CA ALA A 126 -3.59 -23.07 15.43
C ALA A 126 -2.99 -23.98 16.51
N ARG A 127 -3.24 -23.63 17.77
CA ARG A 127 -2.93 -24.48 18.92
C ARG A 127 -4.16 -25.29 19.28
#